data_AF-A0A917PCJ3-F1
#
_entry.id   AF-A0A917PCJ3-F1
#
_cell.length_a   1.000
_cell.length_b   1.000
_cell.length_c   1.000
_cell.angle_alpha   90.00
_cell.angle_beta   90.00
_cell.angle_gamma   90.00
#
_symmetry.space_group_name_H-M   'P 1'
#
loop_
_entity.id
_entity.type
_entity.pdbx_description
1 polymer ?
#
loop_
_entity_poly.entity_id
_entity_poly.type
_entity_poly.pdbx_seq_one_letter_code
_entity_poly.pdbx_strand_id
1 'polypeptide(L)'
;MDSDDEQLLRGRIYGADPDHPGPKQGRRYAELVGGPLDGLLLDITGWRPDEIDDGVSLLTELGQFGPGGRALYDPRPGDPARWDWGGDSP
;
A
#
# COMPACT_ATOMS: atom_id res chain seq x y z
N MET A 1 18.46 -14.39 4.31
CA MET A 1 17.77 -13.09 4.42
C MET A 1 17.62 -12.65 2.99
N ASP A 2 16.52 -13.11 2.42
CA ASP A 2 16.39 -13.42 1.01
C ASP A 2 15.90 -12.17 0.28
N SER A 3 16.70 -11.68 -0.66
CA SER A 3 16.40 -10.53 -1.52
C SER A 3 15.29 -10.82 -2.57
N ASP A 4 14.54 -11.90 -2.40
CA ASP A 4 13.45 -12.32 -3.29
C ASP A 4 12.06 -11.84 -2.80
N ASP A 5 11.89 -11.51 -1.52
CA ASP A 5 10.61 -11.05 -0.96
C ASP A 5 10.19 -9.65 -1.46
N GLU A 6 11.15 -8.72 -1.65
CA GLU A 6 10.87 -7.38 -2.20
C GLU A 6 10.35 -7.43 -3.65
N GLN A 7 10.81 -8.40 -4.44
CA GLN A 7 10.34 -8.58 -5.82
C GLN A 7 8.98 -9.28 -5.89
N LEU A 8 8.60 -10.04 -4.86
CA LEU A 8 7.31 -10.71 -4.79
C LEU A 8 6.15 -9.75 -4.48
N LEU A 9 6.39 -8.66 -3.76
CA LEU A 9 5.34 -7.70 -3.38
C LEU A 9 4.94 -6.75 -4.51
N ARG A 10 5.85 -6.47 -5.46
CA ARG A 10 5.62 -5.53 -6.55
C ARG A 10 4.45 -5.95 -7.45
N GLY A 11 3.43 -5.11 -7.50
CA GLY A 11 2.24 -5.31 -8.35
C GLY A 11 1.18 -6.25 -7.74
N ARG A 12 1.32 -6.67 -6.48
CA ARG A 12 0.25 -7.34 -5.73
C ARG A 12 -0.67 -6.33 -5.10
N ILE A 13 -1.95 -6.68 -4.99
CA ILE A 13 -2.94 -5.83 -4.33
C ILE A 13 -2.87 -6.07 -2.83
N TYR A 14 -2.76 -5.01 -2.03
CA TYR A 14 -2.82 -5.10 -0.58
C TYR A 14 -4.15 -5.73 -0.14
N GLY A 15 -4.09 -6.76 0.71
CA GLY A 15 -5.26 -7.52 1.18
C GLY A 15 -5.85 -8.52 0.17
N ALA A 16 -5.26 -8.68 -1.01
CA ALA A 16 -5.67 -9.74 -1.94
C ALA A 16 -4.99 -11.07 -1.58
N ASP A 17 -5.75 -12.17 -1.70
CA ASP A 17 -5.22 -13.52 -1.57
C ASP A 17 -4.04 -13.75 -2.54
N PRO A 18 -2.99 -14.47 -2.11
CA PRO A 18 -1.83 -14.76 -2.95
C PRO A 18 -2.15 -15.56 -4.22
N ASP A 19 -3.35 -16.17 -4.27
CA ASP A 19 -3.86 -16.93 -5.42
C ASP A 19 -4.59 -16.04 -6.47
N HIS A 20 -4.87 -14.75 -6.15
CA HIS A 20 -5.65 -13.87 -7.02
C HIS A 20 -4.78 -12.86 -7.80
N PRO A 21 -4.94 -12.77 -9.14
CA PRO A 21 -3.91 -12.23 -10.00
C PRO A 21 -4.06 -10.72 -10.21
N GLY A 22 -3.25 -9.93 -9.52
CA GLY A 22 -2.84 -8.59 -9.96
C GLY A 22 -3.93 -7.54 -10.25
N PRO A 23 -3.54 -6.37 -10.77
CA PRO A 23 -4.45 -5.26 -11.01
C PRO A 23 -5.49 -5.58 -12.10
N LYS A 24 -6.78 -5.37 -11.78
CA LYS A 24 -7.90 -5.53 -12.72
C LYS A 24 -8.05 -4.26 -13.58
N GLN A 25 -8.29 -4.43 -14.88
CA GLN A 25 -8.57 -3.29 -15.77
C GLN A 25 -9.83 -2.54 -15.34
N GLY A 26 -9.80 -1.21 -15.37
CA GLY A 26 -10.89 -0.34 -14.96
C GLY A 26 -10.96 -0.04 -13.46
N ARG A 27 -10.02 -0.56 -12.67
CA ARG A 27 -9.83 -0.21 -11.25
C ARG A 27 -8.73 0.83 -11.09
N ARG A 28 -8.81 1.62 -10.03
CA ARG A 28 -7.77 2.58 -9.62
C ARG A 28 -6.96 1.97 -8.50
N TYR A 29 -5.65 1.98 -8.69
CA TYR A 29 -4.71 1.46 -7.71
C TYR A 29 -3.70 2.54 -7.36
N ALA A 30 -3.35 2.60 -6.09
CA ALA A 30 -2.28 3.42 -5.56
C ALA A 30 -1.08 2.55 -5.18
N GLU A 31 0.09 2.82 -5.76
CA GLU A 31 1.34 2.17 -5.40
C GLU A 31 1.87 2.73 -4.08
N LEU A 32 2.12 1.86 -3.11
CA LEU A 32 2.70 2.19 -1.82
C LEU A 32 4.23 2.27 -1.96
N VAL A 33 4.83 3.38 -1.51
CA VAL A 33 6.25 3.67 -1.72
C VAL A 33 6.96 4.01 -0.40
N GLY A 34 8.12 3.42 -0.17
CA GLY A 34 9.08 3.81 0.87
C GLY A 34 8.87 3.24 2.27
N GLY A 35 7.89 2.34 2.46
CA GLY A 35 7.58 1.74 3.76
C GLY A 35 7.61 0.20 3.76
N PRO A 36 7.12 -0.45 4.83
CA PRO A 36 7.10 -1.91 4.95
C PRO A 36 6.21 -2.62 3.91
N LEU A 37 5.38 -1.85 3.18
CA LEU A 37 4.49 -2.33 2.13
C LEU A 37 4.92 -1.81 0.74
N ASP A 38 6.17 -1.38 0.59
CA ASP A 38 6.69 -0.87 -0.69
C ASP A 38 6.42 -1.82 -1.85
N GLY A 39 5.91 -1.26 -2.96
CA GLY A 39 5.60 -1.99 -4.19
C GLY A 39 4.21 -2.63 -4.23
N LEU A 40 3.46 -2.65 -3.12
CA LEU A 40 2.07 -3.09 -3.12
C LEU A 40 1.14 -2.04 -3.73
N LEU A 41 0.04 -2.53 -4.30
CA LEU A 41 -1.04 -1.72 -4.89
C LEU A 41 -2.25 -1.70 -3.95
N LEU A 42 -2.69 -0.53 -3.54
CA LEU A 42 -3.94 -0.36 -2.79
C LEU A 42 -5.11 -0.12 -3.76
N ASP A 43 -6.18 -0.89 -3.64
CA ASP A 43 -7.40 -0.67 -4.46
C ASP A 43 -8.20 0.54 -3.94
N ILE A 44 -8.07 1.66 -4.64
CA ILE A 44 -8.75 2.93 -4.35
C ILE A 44 -9.94 3.18 -5.30
N THR A 45 -10.37 2.17 -6.06
CA THR A 45 -11.44 2.28 -7.07
C THR A 45 -12.74 2.90 -6.52
N GLY A 46 -13.06 2.63 -5.26
CA GLY A 46 -14.28 3.13 -4.60
C GLY A 46 -14.07 4.34 -3.69
N TRP A 47 -12.86 4.87 -3.59
CA TRP A 47 -12.52 5.91 -2.62
C TRP A 47 -12.87 7.28 -3.16
N ARG A 48 -13.33 8.17 -2.28
CA ARG A 48 -13.55 9.58 -2.60
C ARG A 48 -12.21 10.33 -2.67
N PRO A 49 -12.13 11.43 -3.44
CA PRO A 49 -10.94 12.27 -3.47
C PRO A 49 -10.49 12.75 -2.09
N ASP A 50 -11.44 13.11 -1.21
CA ASP A 50 -11.13 13.52 0.16
C ASP A 50 -10.56 12.38 1.02
N GLU A 51 -11.01 11.12 0.79
CA GLU A 51 -10.46 9.94 1.47
C GLU A 51 -9.07 9.56 0.95
N ILE A 52 -8.79 9.90 -0.31
CA ILE A 52 -7.45 9.76 -0.88
C ILE A 52 -6.53 10.82 -0.28
N ASP A 53 -6.99 12.08 -0.20
CA ASP A 53 -6.22 13.22 0.32
C ASP A 53 -5.85 13.07 1.81
N ASP A 54 -6.72 12.45 2.61
CA ASP A 54 -6.48 12.16 4.05
C ASP A 54 -5.44 11.05 4.29
N GLY A 55 -5.12 10.24 3.26
CA GLY A 55 -4.22 9.10 3.38
C GLY A 55 -4.87 7.86 4.00
N VAL A 56 -4.05 6.88 4.38
CA VAL A 56 -4.52 5.60 4.94
C VAL A 56 -3.55 5.03 5.96
N SER A 57 -4.12 4.40 6.99
CA SER A 57 -3.40 3.57 7.96
C SER A 57 -3.60 2.09 7.64
N LEU A 58 -2.61 1.45 7.01
CA LEU A 58 -2.68 0.03 6.64
C LEU A 58 -2.11 -0.84 7.76
N LEU A 59 -2.87 -1.85 8.18
CA LEU A 59 -2.38 -2.83 9.15
C LEU A 59 -1.24 -3.64 8.54
N THR A 60 -0.11 -3.72 9.24
CA THR A 60 1.03 -4.51 8.78
C THR A 60 1.85 -4.99 9.96
N GLU A 61 2.15 -6.28 9.96
CA GLU A 61 3.05 -6.89 10.94
C GLU A 61 4.54 -6.65 10.58
N LEU A 62 4.80 -6.10 9.38
CA LEU A 62 6.14 -5.79 8.86
C LEU A 62 6.64 -4.39 9.28
N GLY A 63 5.77 -3.54 9.85
CA GLY A 63 6.12 -2.19 10.27
C GLY A 63 6.90 -2.13 11.60
N GLN A 64 7.32 -0.93 12.01
CA GLN A 64 8.14 -0.70 13.20
C GLN A 64 7.57 -1.30 14.50
N PHE A 65 6.24 -1.36 14.63
CA PHE A 65 5.55 -1.84 15.83
C PHE A 65 5.24 -3.34 15.81
N GLY A 66 5.55 -4.06 14.73
CA GLY A 66 5.29 -5.49 14.62
C GLY A 66 3.79 -5.84 14.61
N PRO A 67 3.38 -7.00 15.14
CA PRO A 67 1.99 -7.46 15.07
C PRO A 67 1.00 -6.48 15.73
N GLY A 68 0.06 -5.97 14.93
CA GLY A 68 -0.91 -4.94 15.32
C GLY A 68 -0.54 -3.51 14.90
N GLY A 69 0.69 -3.30 14.44
CA GLY A 69 1.18 -2.03 13.91
C GLY A 69 0.50 -1.63 12.60
N ARG A 70 0.51 -0.33 12.32
CA ARG A 70 -0.01 0.25 11.09
C ARG A 70 1.06 1.08 10.42
N ALA A 71 1.12 1.03 9.10
CA ALA A 71 1.91 1.93 8.29
C ALA A 71 0.99 2.98 7.66
N LEU A 72 1.35 4.24 7.84
CA LEU A 72 0.65 5.40 7.31
C LEU A 72 1.19 5.71 5.91
N TYR A 73 0.28 5.89 4.96
CA TYR A 73 0.62 6.27 3.59
C TYR A 73 -0.25 7.44 3.18
N ASP A 74 0.39 8.47 2.64
CA ASP A 74 -0.26 9.69 2.17
C ASP A 74 -0.09 9.82 0.66
N PRO A 75 -1.10 10.34 -0.07
CA PRO A 75 -0.99 10.51 -1.51
C PRO A 75 0.12 11.50 -1.85
N ARG A 76 0.91 11.18 -2.87
CA ARG A 76 1.97 12.06 -3.34
C ARG A 76 1.36 13.30 -4.02
N PRO A 77 1.76 14.53 -3.63
CA PRO A 77 1.33 15.74 -4.31
C PRO A 77 1.67 15.69 -5.81
N GLY A 78 0.66 15.72 -6.66
CA GLY A 78 0.80 15.65 -8.12
C GLY A 78 0.76 14.24 -8.73
N ASP A 79 0.74 13.17 -7.93
CA ASP A 79 0.57 11.80 -8.41
C ASP A 79 -0.30 10.97 -7.44
N PRO A 80 -1.64 10.99 -7.59
CA PRO A 80 -2.55 10.26 -6.69
C PRO A 80 -2.46 8.74 -6.84
N ALA A 81 -1.72 8.23 -7.83
CA ALA A 81 -1.45 6.81 -8.00
C ALA A 81 -0.21 6.36 -7.22
N ARG A 82 0.49 7.26 -6.51
CA ARG A 82 1.63 6.93 -5.65
C ARG A 82 1.43 7.49 -4.27
N TRP A 83 1.54 6.63 -3.27
CA TRP A 83 1.34 7.01 -1.88
C TRP A 83 2.64 6.76 -1.13
N ASP A 84 3.17 7.82 -0.55
CA ASP A 84 4.43 7.80 0.16
C ASP A 84 4.19 7.44 1.63
N TRP A 85 5.04 6.57 2.16
CA TRP A 85 5.03 6.22 3.57
C TRP A 85 5.37 7.44 4.43
N GLY A 86 4.43 7.83 5.30
CA GLY A 86 4.58 8.95 6.23
C GLY A 86 5.09 8.55 7.61
N GLY A 87 5.07 7.26 7.94
CA GLY A 87 5.51 6.71 9.21
C GLY A 87 4.70 5.50 9.66
N ASP A 88 5.05 4.94 10.80
CA ASP A 88 4.28 3.86 11.42
C ASP A 88 3.54 4.36 12.67
N SER A 89 2.42 3.72 12.99
CA SER A 89 1.65 3.93 14.21
C SER A 89 1.45 2.59 14.95
N PRO A 90 1.47 2.59 16.30
CA PRO A 90 1.05 1.45 17.09
C PRO A 90 -0.46 1.18 16.99
#